data_AF-A0A1Y2RG58-F1
#
_entry.id   AF-A0A1Y2RG58-F1
#
_cell.length_a   1.000
_cell.length_b   1.000
_cell.length_c   1.000
_cell.angle_alpha   90.00
_cell.angle_beta   90.00
_cell.angle_gamma   90.00
#
_symmetry.space_group_name_H-M   'P 1'
#
loop_
_entity.id
_entity.type
_entity.pdbx_description
1 polymer ?
#
loop_
_entity_poly.entity_id
_entity_poly.type
_entity_poly.pdbx_seq_one_letter_code
_entity_poly.pdbx_strand_id
1 'polypeptide(L)'
;MLKMNAGAWIGIIGGVIGLLVGVGAVVATAGSTGIYIGLGMLALFGGMFYLFYRLFFKPMINASRLQKTGLPGKAKILEVRDTGVTINNNPQVKLILEVKNSLGQKYTIETRVLVSRINPGAYVPGMELPVKIDPKNEMNVVIDFGSAQQTNTTAGQPNEISLKAELEQMQKDNETITASGREARAIVKKYTWLGVNVNGNNPYVELEVEVLPNNSVSFSGKTKGVIAETSVNKYQPGNEIFVKYDYYDNSKIAIHHS
;
A
#
# COMPACT_ATOMS: atom_id res chain seq x y z
N MET A 1 8.35 0.40 17.21
CA MET A 1 7.12 0.20 18.00
C MET A 1 5.95 0.52 17.08
N LEU A 2 5.04 -0.42 16.84
CA LEU A 2 3.76 -0.05 16.24
C LEU A 2 3.12 0.96 17.21
N LYS A 3 2.84 2.18 16.77
CA LYS A 3 1.96 3.06 17.54
C LYS A 3 0.58 2.40 17.48
N MET A 4 0.18 1.74 18.56
CA MET A 4 -1.20 1.28 18.70
C MET A 4 -2.11 2.50 18.62
N ASN A 5 -3.12 2.45 17.75
CA ASN A 5 -4.09 3.52 17.60
C ASN A 5 -4.73 3.82 18.96
N ALA A 6 -4.99 5.09 19.25
CA ALA A 6 -5.52 5.52 20.56
C ALA A 6 -6.76 4.72 20.98
N GLY A 7 -7.63 4.35 20.03
CA GLY A 7 -8.82 3.51 20.30
C GLY A 7 -8.49 2.10 20.81
N ALA A 8 -7.40 1.48 20.35
CA ALA A 8 -6.99 0.16 20.85
C ALA A 8 -6.46 0.23 22.28
N TRP A 9 -5.75 1.31 22.64
CA TRP A 9 -5.32 1.57 24.01
C TRP A 9 -6.51 1.81 24.94
N ILE A 10 -7.49 2.60 24.50
CA ILE A 10 -8.71 2.89 25.26
C ILE A 10 -9.49 1.59 25.52
N GLY A 11 -9.61 0.71 24.52
CA GLY A 11 -10.29 -0.58 24.68
C GLY A 11 -9.61 -1.51 25.69
N ILE A 12 -8.28 -1.62 25.65
CA ILE A 12 -7.52 -2.47 26.59
C ILE A 12 -7.61 -1.90 28.01
N ILE A 13 -7.40 -0.60 28.19
CA ILE A 13 -7.47 0.06 29.49
C ILE A 13 -8.89 -0.05 30.06
N GLY A 14 -9.92 0.21 29.25
CA GLY A 14 -11.32 0.09 29.65
C GLY A 14 -11.69 -1.33 30.06
N GLY A 15 -11.23 -2.34 29.32
CA GLY A 15 -11.45 -3.75 29.66
C GLY A 15 -10.81 -4.18 30.98
N VAL A 16 -9.57 -3.74 31.24
CA VAL A 16 -8.87 -4.03 32.50
C VAL A 16 -9.55 -3.34 33.68
N ILE A 17 -9.93 -2.06 33.54
CA ILE A 17 -10.64 -1.31 34.58
C ILE A 17 -12.00 -1.97 34.85
N GLY A 18 -12.76 -2.31 33.81
CA GLY A 18 -14.05 -2.99 33.95
C GLY A 18 -13.94 -4.34 34.66
N LEU A 19 -12.91 -5.13 34.35
CA LEU A 19 -12.64 -6.40 35.03
C LEU A 19 -12.33 -6.18 36.52
N LEU A 20 -11.46 -5.22 36.85
CA LEU A 20 -11.07 -4.95 38.24
C LEU A 20 -12.24 -4.42 39.07
N VAL A 21 -13.06 -3.53 38.50
CA VAL A 21 -14.28 -3.02 39.14
C VAL A 21 -15.29 -4.15 39.35
N GLY A 22 -15.50 -5.02 38.35
CA GLY A 22 -16.39 -6.17 38.47
C GLY A 22 -15.93 -7.16 39.54
N VAL A 23 -14.63 -7.49 39.58
CA VAL A 23 -14.05 -8.35 40.62
C VAL A 23 -14.20 -7.71 42.01
N GLY A 24 -13.93 -6.40 42.14
CA GLY A 24 -14.11 -5.67 43.40
C GLY A 24 -15.55 -5.66 43.90
N ALA A 25 -16.52 -5.47 42.99
CA ALA A 25 -17.94 -5.51 43.33
C ALA A 25 -18.38 -6.90 43.81
N VAL A 26 -17.91 -7.97 43.16
CA VAL A 26 -18.21 -9.36 43.56
C VAL A 26 -17.59 -9.67 44.93
N VAL A 27 -16.34 -9.27 45.17
CA VAL A 27 -15.68 -9.48 46.47
C VAL A 27 -16.40 -8.73 47.60
N ALA A 28 -16.89 -7.51 47.34
CA ALA A 28 -17.59 -6.71 48.33
C ALA A 28 -19.03 -7.18 48.65
N THR A 29 -19.71 -7.81 47.69
CA THR A 29 -21.14 -8.19 47.83
C THR A 29 -21.35 -9.66 48.18
N ALA A 30 -20.45 -10.55 47.82
CA ALA A 30 -20.62 -12.01 47.98
C ALA A 30 -20.02 -12.59 49.26
N GLY A 31 -19.69 -11.76 50.26
CA GLY A 31 -19.20 -12.20 51.57
C GLY A 31 -17.92 -13.05 51.51
N SER A 32 -17.79 -14.05 52.38
CA SER A 32 -16.60 -14.92 52.45
C SER A 32 -16.35 -15.73 51.17
N THR A 33 -17.40 -15.98 50.36
CA THR A 33 -17.29 -16.66 49.06
C THR A 33 -16.81 -15.76 47.93
N GLY A 34 -16.92 -14.43 48.06
CA GLY A 34 -16.59 -13.47 47.01
C GLY A 34 -15.13 -13.48 46.58
N ILE A 35 -14.21 -13.79 47.50
CA ILE A 35 -12.77 -13.93 47.20
C ILE A 35 -12.51 -15.07 46.20
N TYR A 36 -13.16 -16.23 46.37
CA TYR A 36 -12.97 -17.38 45.49
C TYR A 36 -13.56 -17.14 44.09
N ILE A 37 -14.70 -16.46 44.03
CA ILE A 37 -15.34 -16.09 42.75
C ILE A 37 -14.48 -15.06 42.01
N GLY A 38 -13.96 -14.05 42.72
CA GLY A 38 -13.04 -13.06 42.16
C GLY A 38 -11.77 -13.66 41.60
N LEU A 39 -11.16 -14.62 42.32
CA LEU A 39 -9.99 -15.37 41.84
C LEU A 39 -10.34 -16.21 40.60
N GLY A 40 -11.50 -16.86 40.58
CA GLY A 40 -12.00 -17.61 39.41
C GLY A 40 -12.18 -16.72 38.18
N MET A 41 -12.76 -15.53 38.35
CA MET A 41 -12.91 -14.55 37.26
C MET A 41 -11.56 -14.06 36.74
N LEU A 42 -10.61 -13.74 37.62
CA LEU A 42 -9.26 -13.35 37.20
C LEU A 42 -8.56 -14.47 36.43
N ALA A 43 -8.67 -15.72 36.88
CA ALA A 43 -8.08 -16.86 36.19
C ALA A 43 -8.73 -17.10 34.82
N LEU A 44 -10.07 -17.00 34.74
CA LEU A 44 -10.82 -17.25 33.51
C LEU A 44 -10.59 -16.12 32.48
N PHE A 45 -10.80 -14.87 32.86
CA PHE A 45 -10.59 -13.72 31.97
C PHE A 45 -9.11 -13.47 31.67
N GLY A 46 -8.22 -13.67 32.65
CA GLY A 46 -6.77 -13.60 32.44
C GLY A 46 -6.27 -14.71 31.52
N GLY A 47 -6.77 -15.94 31.69
CA GLY A 47 -6.48 -17.06 30.80
C GLY A 47 -7.01 -16.84 29.38
N MET A 48 -8.25 -16.35 29.26
CA MET A 48 -8.87 -16.00 27.97
C MET A 48 -8.10 -14.88 27.27
N PHE A 49 -7.68 -13.85 28.00
CA PHE A 49 -6.87 -12.77 27.48
C PHE A 49 -5.48 -13.25 27.03
N TYR A 50 -4.83 -14.13 27.81
CA TYR A 50 -3.56 -14.75 27.43
C TYR A 50 -3.68 -15.56 26.12
N LEU A 51 -4.75 -16.36 26.00
CA LEU A 51 -5.05 -17.12 24.78
C LEU A 51 -5.27 -16.20 23.58
N PHE A 52 -6.07 -15.15 23.77
CA PHE A 52 -6.35 -14.15 22.74
C PHE A 52 -5.08 -13.40 22.31
N TYR A 53 -4.24 -12.99 23.26
CA TYR A 53 -2.95 -12.36 23.01
C TYR A 53 -2.01 -13.28 22.22
N ARG A 54 -1.92 -14.55 22.61
CA ARG A 54 -1.07 -15.55 21.94
C ARG A 54 -1.52 -15.83 20.51
N LEU A 55 -2.83 -15.89 20.27
CA LEU A 55 -3.39 -16.23 18.96
C LEU A 55 -3.33 -15.04 17.98
N PHE A 56 -3.67 -13.84 18.44
CA PHE A 56 -3.87 -12.67 17.57
C PHE A 56 -2.72 -11.66 17.61
N PHE A 57 -2.16 -11.34 18.79
CA PHE A 57 -1.17 -10.26 18.92
C PHE A 57 0.26 -10.72 18.64
N LYS A 58 0.60 -11.96 19.01
CA LYS A 58 1.92 -12.56 18.76
C LYS A 58 2.36 -12.51 17.27
N PRO A 59 1.53 -12.91 16.28
CA PRO A 59 1.91 -12.80 14.87
C PRO A 59 2.08 -11.35 14.40
N MET A 60 1.26 -10.41 14.91
CA MET A 60 1.31 -9.00 14.52
C MET A 60 2.58 -8.28 15.01
N ILE A 61 3.03 -8.56 16.24
CA ILE A 61 4.27 -8.01 16.80
C ILE A 61 5.50 -8.57 16.07
N ASN A 62 5.48 -9.86 15.73
CA ASN A 62 6.58 -10.51 15.02
C ASN A 62 6.79 -9.94 13.62
N ALA A 63 5.71 -9.69 12.86
CA ALA A 63 5.80 -9.12 11.52
C ALA A 63 6.51 -7.75 11.52
N SER A 64 6.25 -6.92 12.53
CA SER A 64 6.84 -5.58 12.65
C SER A 64 8.31 -5.61 13.10
N ARG A 65 8.69 -6.62 13.89
CA ARG A 65 10.09 -6.89 14.24
C ARG A 65 10.87 -7.35 13.01
N LEU A 66 10.26 -8.20 12.18
CA LEU A 66 10.86 -8.78 10.99
C LEU A 66 11.11 -7.76 9.89
N GLN A 67 10.23 -6.78 9.73
CA GLN A 67 10.48 -5.64 8.84
C GLN A 67 11.77 -4.89 9.18
N LYS A 68 12.16 -4.85 10.47
CA LYS A 68 13.36 -4.13 10.94
C LYS A 68 14.61 -4.98 11.07
N THR A 69 14.46 -6.28 11.35
CA THR A 69 15.57 -7.16 11.75
C THR A 69 15.68 -8.44 10.94
N GLY A 70 14.76 -8.67 9.99
CA GLY A 70 14.78 -9.85 9.14
C GLY A 70 15.87 -9.77 8.06
N LEU A 71 16.38 -10.93 7.68
CA LEU A 71 17.35 -11.07 6.59
C LEU A 71 16.65 -10.80 5.25
N PRO A 72 17.23 -9.98 4.35
CA PRO A 72 16.65 -9.75 3.04
C PRO A 72 16.70 -11.03 2.19
N GLY A 73 15.59 -11.33 1.52
CA GLY A 73 15.45 -12.44 0.59
C GLY A 73 14.55 -12.08 -0.58
N LYS A 74 14.46 -12.99 -1.57
CA LYS A 74 13.50 -12.89 -2.68
C LYS A 74 12.56 -14.09 -2.64
N ALA A 75 11.31 -13.87 -2.97
CA ALA A 75 10.32 -14.94 -3.05
C ALA A 75 9.52 -14.84 -4.35
N LYS A 76 9.22 -15.98 -4.98
CA LYS A 76 8.37 -16.06 -6.16
C LYS A 76 6.98 -16.54 -5.75
N ILE A 77 5.93 -15.86 -6.21
CA ILE A 77 4.55 -16.29 -5.98
C ILE A 77 4.30 -17.54 -6.83
N LEU A 78 3.99 -18.67 -6.18
CA LEU A 78 3.56 -19.89 -6.85
C LEU A 78 2.04 -19.91 -7.04
N GLU A 79 1.30 -19.52 -6.00
CA GLU A 79 -0.15 -19.58 -6.00
C GLU A 79 -0.75 -18.47 -5.13
N VAL A 80 -1.92 -17.99 -5.52
CA VAL A 80 -2.74 -17.02 -4.77
C VAL A 80 -4.10 -17.66 -4.52
N ARG A 81 -4.51 -17.75 -3.26
CA ARG A 81 -5.82 -18.26 -2.85
C ARG A 81 -6.57 -17.21 -2.07
N ASP A 82 -7.84 -17.03 -2.36
CA ASP A 82 -8.73 -16.23 -1.51
C ASP A 82 -8.95 -16.97 -0.18
N THR A 83 -8.88 -16.25 0.94
CA THR A 83 -9.22 -16.81 2.26
C THR A 83 -10.71 -16.66 2.60
N GLY A 84 -11.46 -15.88 1.81
CA GLY A 84 -12.85 -15.52 2.07
C GLY A 84 -13.01 -14.52 3.23
N VAL A 85 -11.92 -14.02 3.81
CA VAL A 85 -11.92 -13.09 4.93
C VAL A 85 -11.60 -11.68 4.43
N THR A 86 -12.41 -10.70 4.84
CA THR A 86 -12.16 -9.28 4.56
C THR A 86 -11.99 -8.51 5.86
N ILE A 87 -10.93 -7.71 5.97
CA ILE A 87 -10.66 -6.84 7.11
C ILE A 87 -10.73 -5.39 6.63
N ASN A 88 -11.60 -4.56 7.23
CA ASN A 88 -11.81 -3.16 6.84
C ASN A 88 -12.04 -3.00 5.32
N ASN A 89 -12.91 -3.84 4.75
CA ASN A 89 -13.19 -3.91 3.32
C ASN A 89 -11.97 -4.26 2.44
N ASN A 90 -10.84 -4.70 2.99
CA ASN A 90 -9.71 -5.23 2.21
C ASN A 90 -9.71 -6.77 2.26
N PRO A 91 -9.74 -7.47 1.12
CA PRO A 91 -9.66 -8.93 1.09
C PRO A 91 -8.30 -9.41 1.60
N GLN A 92 -8.31 -10.50 2.35
CA GLN A 92 -7.12 -11.23 2.72
C GLN A 92 -6.90 -12.37 1.74
N VAL A 93 -5.69 -12.50 1.21
CA VAL A 93 -5.29 -13.62 0.36
C VAL A 93 -4.21 -14.44 1.04
N LYS A 94 -4.22 -15.74 0.75
CA LYS A 94 -3.16 -16.68 1.10
C LYS A 94 -2.24 -16.81 -0.11
N LEU A 95 -0.97 -16.52 0.08
CA LEU A 95 0.08 -16.63 -0.92
C LEU A 95 0.94 -17.86 -0.61
N ILE A 96 1.15 -18.70 -1.60
CA ILE A 96 2.15 -19.76 -1.57
C ILE A 96 3.39 -19.23 -2.29
N LEU A 97 4.51 -19.16 -1.58
CA LEU A 97 5.73 -18.50 -2.05
C LEU A 97 6.90 -19.49 -2.09
N GLU A 98 7.69 -19.48 -3.16
CA GLU A 98 9.03 -20.07 -3.21
C GLU A 98 10.03 -19.03 -2.74
N VAL A 99 10.58 -19.18 -1.54
CA VAL A 99 11.57 -18.26 -0.97
C VAL A 99 12.98 -18.75 -1.31
N LYS A 100 13.83 -17.83 -1.77
CA LYS A 100 15.26 -18.03 -1.92
C LYS A 100 16.01 -17.29 -0.81
N ASN A 101 16.69 -18.03 0.06
CA ASN A 101 17.51 -17.44 1.11
C ASN A 101 18.84 -16.90 0.56
N SER A 102 19.60 -16.19 1.40
CA SER A 102 20.91 -15.63 1.04
C SER A 102 21.95 -16.70 0.68
N LEU A 103 21.76 -17.94 1.13
CA LEU A 103 22.61 -19.10 0.82
C LEU A 103 22.19 -19.82 -0.47
N GLY A 104 21.14 -19.35 -1.15
CA GLY A 104 20.66 -19.89 -2.42
C GLY A 104 19.72 -21.10 -2.31
N GLN A 105 19.41 -21.56 -1.10
CA GLN A 105 18.43 -22.62 -0.86
C GLN A 105 17.01 -22.10 -1.14
N LYS A 106 16.19 -22.98 -1.73
CA LYS A 106 14.80 -22.70 -2.08
C LYS A 106 13.87 -23.55 -1.22
N TYR A 107 12.83 -22.94 -0.67
CA TYR A 107 11.80 -23.64 0.08
C TYR A 107 10.45 -22.95 -0.08
N THR A 108 9.37 -23.71 0.08
CA THR A 108 8.00 -23.23 -0.07
C THR A 108 7.41 -22.87 1.27
N ILE A 109 6.74 -21.73 1.34
CA ILE A 109 6.03 -21.26 2.52
C ILE A 109 4.63 -20.77 2.16
N GLU A 110 3.82 -20.60 3.20
CA GLU A 110 2.50 -19.98 3.10
C GLU A 110 2.46 -18.70 3.93
N THR A 111 1.99 -17.61 3.35
CA THR A 111 1.78 -16.35 4.07
C THR A 111 0.43 -15.73 3.75
N ARG A 112 -0.09 -14.88 4.64
CA ARG A 112 -1.38 -14.19 4.45
C ARG A 112 -1.16 -12.70 4.37
N VAL A 113 -1.74 -12.06 3.36
CA VAL A 113 -1.56 -10.64 3.08
C VAL A 113 -2.90 -10.00 2.79
N LEU A 114 -3.08 -8.77 3.28
CA LEU A 114 -4.21 -7.93 2.93
C LEU A 114 -3.93 -7.24 1.61
N VAL A 115 -4.81 -7.43 0.63
CA VAL A 115 -4.70 -6.82 -0.70
C VAL A 115 -5.68 -5.67 -0.78
N SER A 116 -5.25 -4.54 -1.35
CA SER A 116 -6.16 -3.43 -1.63
C SER A 116 -7.11 -3.80 -2.77
N ARG A 117 -8.41 -3.56 -2.61
CA ARG A 117 -9.42 -3.79 -3.67
C ARG A 117 -9.20 -2.93 -4.91
N ILE A 118 -8.50 -1.82 -4.78
CA ILE A 118 -8.22 -0.88 -5.90
C ILE A 118 -7.19 -1.48 -6.86
N ASN A 119 -6.36 -2.44 -6.40
CA ASN A 119 -5.39 -3.12 -7.26
C ASN A 119 -5.40 -4.65 -7.05
N PRO A 120 -6.39 -5.36 -7.62
CA PRO A 120 -6.47 -6.82 -7.53
C PRO A 120 -5.32 -7.54 -8.24
N GLY A 121 -4.62 -6.86 -9.15
CA GLY A 121 -3.45 -7.39 -9.87
C GLY A 121 -2.12 -7.26 -9.13
N ALA A 122 -2.13 -6.77 -7.89
CA ALA A 122 -0.89 -6.54 -7.11
C ALA A 122 -0.12 -7.83 -6.79
N TYR A 123 -0.77 -9.00 -6.85
CA TYR A 123 -0.16 -10.30 -6.59
C TYR A 123 -0.63 -11.32 -7.62
N VAL A 124 0.23 -11.66 -8.58
CA VAL A 124 -0.04 -12.74 -9.55
C VAL A 124 1.01 -13.84 -9.48
N PRO A 125 0.65 -15.11 -9.71
CA PRO A 125 1.60 -16.20 -9.83
C PRO A 125 2.70 -15.87 -10.83
N GLY A 126 3.94 -16.19 -10.48
CA GLY A 126 5.14 -15.89 -11.27
C GLY A 126 5.86 -14.61 -10.86
N MET A 127 5.22 -13.68 -10.15
CA MET A 127 5.88 -12.47 -9.66
C MET A 127 6.95 -12.78 -8.61
N GLU A 128 8.09 -12.08 -8.69
CA GLU A 128 9.08 -12.05 -7.61
C GLU A 128 8.85 -10.83 -6.73
N LEU A 129 8.86 -11.04 -5.42
CA LEU A 129 8.70 -10.03 -4.40
C LEU A 129 9.81 -10.15 -3.35
N PRO A 130 10.32 -9.02 -2.84
CA PRO A 130 11.28 -9.05 -1.77
C PRO A 130 10.60 -9.40 -0.44
N VAL A 131 11.32 -10.14 0.38
CA VAL A 131 10.86 -10.66 1.65
C VAL A 131 11.89 -10.44 2.74
N LYS A 132 11.42 -10.43 3.99
CA LYS A 132 12.27 -10.51 5.19
C LYS A 132 12.08 -11.87 5.84
N ILE A 133 13.17 -12.60 6.00
CA ILE A 133 13.23 -13.92 6.61
C ILE A 133 13.62 -13.77 8.08
N ASP A 134 12.94 -14.45 9.00
CA ASP A 134 13.33 -14.48 10.40
C ASP A 134 14.63 -15.30 10.57
N PRO A 135 15.74 -14.71 11.05
CA PRO A 135 16.98 -15.47 11.27
C PRO A 135 16.83 -16.56 12.34
N LYS A 136 15.78 -16.51 13.16
CA LYS A 136 15.47 -17.54 14.16
C LYS A 136 14.50 -18.62 13.65
N ASN A 137 13.81 -18.36 12.54
CA ASN A 137 12.81 -19.28 11.98
C ASN A 137 12.59 -19.01 10.48
N GLU A 138 13.21 -19.80 9.63
CA GLU A 138 13.14 -19.61 8.17
C GLU A 138 11.72 -19.77 7.59
N MET A 139 10.82 -20.45 8.30
CA MET A 139 9.40 -20.56 7.90
C MET A 139 8.60 -19.28 8.15
N ASN A 140 9.15 -18.33 8.92
CA ASN A 140 8.50 -17.09 9.26
C ASN A 140 9.03 -15.96 8.37
N VAL A 141 8.33 -15.74 7.27
CA VAL A 141 8.71 -14.78 6.25
C VAL A 141 7.60 -13.77 6.06
N VAL A 142 7.98 -12.49 6.01
CA VAL A 142 7.06 -11.39 5.75
C VAL A 142 7.43 -10.73 4.43
N ILE A 143 6.39 -10.34 3.68
CA ILE A 143 6.60 -9.53 2.48
C ILE A 143 7.16 -8.18 2.91
N ASP A 144 8.27 -7.79 2.30
CA ASP A 144 8.84 -6.48 2.53
C ASP A 144 8.16 -5.46 1.63
N PHE A 145 7.07 -4.88 2.11
CA PHE A 145 6.37 -3.82 1.40
C PHE A 145 7.29 -2.60 1.17
N GLY A 146 8.29 -2.38 2.02
CA GLY A 146 9.26 -1.29 1.87
C GLY A 146 10.22 -1.48 0.71
N SER A 147 10.48 -2.73 0.27
CA SER A 147 11.34 -3.03 -0.88
C SER A 147 10.61 -3.61 -2.08
N ALA A 148 9.35 -4.06 -1.94
CA ALA A 148 8.47 -4.38 -3.08
C ALA A 148 8.08 -3.10 -3.84
N GLN A 149 8.13 -1.95 -3.16
CA GLN A 149 8.23 -0.65 -3.82
C GLN A 149 9.61 -0.45 -4.48
N GLN A 150 10.71 -0.96 -3.94
CA GLN A 150 12.06 -0.74 -4.49
C GLN A 150 12.46 -1.60 -5.69
N THR A 151 11.74 -2.67 -6.04
CA THR A 151 12.07 -3.46 -7.25
C THR A 151 11.42 -2.95 -8.54
N ASN A 152 10.59 -1.91 -8.43
CA ASN A 152 10.20 -1.03 -9.55
C ASN A 152 10.28 0.46 -9.21
N THR A 153 10.96 0.87 -8.13
CA THR A 153 11.23 2.29 -7.89
C THR A 153 12.55 2.51 -7.13
N THR A 154 13.50 3.13 -7.79
CA THR A 154 14.09 4.32 -7.16
C THR A 154 12.91 5.29 -7.00
N ALA A 155 12.50 5.60 -5.75
CA ALA A 155 11.41 6.51 -5.34
C ALA A 155 10.01 5.90 -5.07
N GLY A 156 9.60 5.74 -3.79
CA GLY A 156 8.25 5.24 -3.54
C GLY A 156 7.69 5.13 -2.12
N GLN A 157 8.19 5.85 -1.10
CA GLN A 157 7.23 6.71 -0.40
C GLN A 157 7.42 8.08 -1.03
N PRO A 158 6.39 8.71 -1.61
CA PRO A 158 6.47 10.14 -1.84
C PRO A 158 6.60 10.74 -0.44
N ASN A 159 7.83 11.06 -0.04
CA ASN A 159 7.99 12.10 0.96
C ASN A 159 7.19 13.27 0.37
N GLU A 160 6.23 13.83 1.11
CA GLU A 160 5.47 14.99 0.62
C GLU A 160 6.41 16.07 0.06
N ILE A 161 7.63 16.14 0.59
CA ILE A 161 8.74 16.98 0.14
C ILE A 161 9.21 16.62 -1.29
N SER A 162 9.44 15.34 -1.62
CA SER A 162 9.90 14.93 -2.96
C SER A 162 8.79 15.03 -4.00
N LEU A 163 7.54 14.74 -3.62
CA LEU A 163 6.38 14.92 -4.50
C LEU A 163 6.14 16.40 -4.80
N LYS A 164 6.21 17.28 -3.77
CA LYS A 164 6.09 18.73 -3.98
C LYS A 164 7.17 19.25 -4.92
N ALA A 165 8.43 18.84 -4.72
CA ALA A 165 9.53 19.22 -5.61
C ALA A 165 9.33 18.70 -7.05
N GLU A 166 8.84 17.47 -7.22
CA GLU A 166 8.52 16.91 -8.55
C GLU A 166 7.37 17.67 -9.23
N LEU A 167 6.30 17.99 -8.50
CA LEU A 167 5.17 18.76 -9.02
C LEU A 167 5.57 20.19 -9.39
N GLU A 168 6.40 20.85 -8.57
CA GLU A 168 6.94 22.18 -8.86
C GLU A 168 7.84 22.17 -10.11
N GLN A 169 8.70 21.17 -10.26
CA GLN A 169 9.55 21.02 -11.44
C GLN A 169 8.71 20.76 -12.69
N MET A 170 7.75 19.83 -12.61
CA MET A 170 6.82 19.55 -13.70
C MET A 170 6.03 20.80 -14.09
N GLN A 171 5.60 21.60 -13.11
CA GLN A 171 4.86 22.83 -13.38
C GLN A 171 5.71 23.85 -14.14
N LYS A 172 6.99 24.03 -13.75
CA LYS A 172 7.93 24.86 -14.51
C LYS A 172 8.14 24.35 -15.93
N ASP A 173 8.33 23.04 -16.10
CA ASP A 173 8.53 22.44 -17.41
C ASP A 173 7.28 22.64 -18.30
N ASN A 174 6.08 22.39 -17.75
CA ASN A 174 4.82 22.62 -18.44
C ASN A 174 4.59 24.11 -18.76
N GLU A 175 4.99 25.04 -17.89
CA GLU A 175 4.91 26.48 -18.17
C GLU A 175 5.78 26.88 -19.35
N THR A 176 7.02 26.37 -19.44
CA THR A 176 7.88 26.64 -20.60
C THR A 176 7.27 26.11 -21.90
N ILE A 177 6.76 24.88 -21.89
CA ILE A 177 6.12 24.27 -23.06
C ILE A 177 4.80 24.99 -23.39
N THR A 178 4.08 25.50 -22.41
CA THR A 178 2.84 26.24 -22.66
C THR A 178 3.10 27.60 -23.29
N ALA A 179 4.21 28.24 -22.93
CA ALA A 179 4.63 29.55 -23.42
C ALA A 179 5.28 29.51 -24.82
N SER A 180 6.09 28.50 -25.12
CA SER A 180 6.84 28.40 -26.40
C SER A 180 6.40 27.25 -27.30
N GLY A 181 5.63 26.29 -26.79
CA GLY A 181 5.24 25.08 -27.50
C GLY A 181 4.15 25.32 -28.53
N ARG A 182 4.12 24.44 -29.54
CA ARG A 182 3.11 24.45 -30.59
C ARG A 182 1.92 23.60 -30.18
N GLU A 183 0.72 24.08 -30.47
CA GLU A 183 -0.51 23.32 -30.21
C GLU A 183 -0.69 22.21 -31.24
N ALA A 184 -1.06 21.04 -30.75
CA ALA A 184 -1.45 19.89 -31.57
C ALA A 184 -2.57 19.10 -30.90
N ARG A 185 -3.33 18.38 -31.73
CA ARG A 185 -4.23 17.34 -31.25
C ARG A 185 -3.42 16.12 -30.88
N ALA A 186 -3.87 15.38 -29.89
CA ALA A 186 -3.23 14.14 -29.47
C ALA A 186 -4.28 13.09 -29.12
N ILE A 187 -4.03 11.84 -29.50
CA ILE A 187 -4.87 10.70 -29.11
C ILE A 187 -4.21 10.04 -27.90
N VAL A 188 -4.98 9.85 -26.83
CA VAL A 188 -4.49 9.10 -25.67
C VAL A 188 -4.37 7.63 -26.04
N LYS A 189 -3.18 7.05 -25.92
CA LYS A 189 -2.92 5.62 -26.14
C LYS A 189 -3.03 4.85 -24.83
N LYS A 190 -2.58 5.45 -23.73
CA LYS A 190 -2.58 4.80 -22.42
C LYS A 190 -2.72 5.82 -21.30
N TYR A 191 -3.52 5.46 -20.31
CA TYR A 191 -3.69 6.20 -19.06
C TYR A 191 -3.07 5.39 -17.92
N THR A 192 -2.10 5.96 -17.22
CA THR A 192 -1.42 5.31 -16.08
C THR A 192 -1.55 6.18 -14.84
N TRP A 193 -2.32 5.70 -13.85
CA TRP A 193 -2.40 6.36 -12.55
C TRP A 193 -1.09 6.16 -11.76
N LEU A 194 -0.53 7.25 -11.23
CA LEU A 194 0.77 7.24 -10.54
C LEU A 194 0.65 7.07 -9.02
N GLY A 195 -0.53 6.74 -8.50
CA GLY A 195 -0.72 6.40 -7.08
C GLY A 195 -0.95 7.59 -6.15
N VAL A 196 -1.04 8.81 -6.68
CA VAL A 196 -1.12 10.06 -5.91
C VAL A 196 -2.29 10.93 -6.39
N ASN A 197 -2.98 11.58 -5.45
CA ASN A 197 -3.96 12.63 -5.75
C ASN A 197 -3.43 13.99 -5.27
N VAL A 198 -3.69 15.05 -6.04
CA VAL A 198 -3.20 16.40 -5.78
C VAL A 198 -4.40 17.34 -5.60
N ASN A 199 -4.39 18.18 -4.56
CA ASN A 199 -5.46 19.15 -4.29
C ASN A 199 -6.88 18.52 -4.24
N GLY A 200 -7.04 17.42 -3.49
CA GLY A 200 -8.30 16.69 -3.37
C GLY A 200 -8.25 15.34 -4.07
N ASN A 201 -9.29 15.01 -4.84
CA ASN A 201 -9.42 13.75 -5.58
C ASN A 201 -8.87 13.81 -7.02
N ASN A 202 -8.06 14.82 -7.37
CA ASN A 202 -7.52 14.92 -8.74
C ASN A 202 -6.32 13.98 -8.90
N PRO A 203 -6.41 12.93 -9.73
CA PRO A 203 -5.31 11.98 -9.89
C PRO A 203 -4.11 12.60 -10.63
N TYR A 204 -2.91 12.31 -10.13
CA TYR A 204 -1.66 12.51 -10.85
C TYR A 204 -1.39 11.29 -11.74
N VAL A 205 -1.23 11.53 -13.05
CA VAL A 205 -1.15 10.47 -14.05
C VAL A 205 -0.04 10.70 -15.06
N GLU A 206 0.41 9.60 -15.67
CA GLU A 206 1.20 9.58 -16.89
C GLU A 206 0.29 9.14 -18.05
N LEU A 207 0.27 9.96 -19.11
CA LEU A 207 -0.42 9.67 -20.36
C LEU A 207 0.62 9.33 -21.43
N GLU A 208 0.41 8.21 -22.12
CA GLU A 208 1.08 7.95 -23.40
C GLU A 208 0.15 8.46 -24.50
N VAL A 209 0.66 9.37 -25.32
CA VAL A 209 -0.13 10.10 -26.32
C VAL A 209 0.51 9.98 -27.69
N GLU A 210 -0.33 9.91 -28.72
CA GLU A 210 0.07 10.05 -30.11
C GLU A 210 -0.26 11.46 -30.57
N VAL A 211 0.76 12.31 -30.69
CA VAL A 211 0.64 13.71 -31.09
C VAL A 211 0.48 13.77 -32.61
N LEU A 212 -0.48 14.58 -33.06
CA LEU A 212 -0.88 14.77 -34.44
C LEU A 212 -0.72 16.26 -34.85
N PRO A 213 0.51 16.76 -35.07
CA PRO A 213 0.69 18.13 -35.53
C PRO A 213 0.23 18.30 -36.98
N ASN A 214 -0.29 19.48 -37.32
CA ASN A 214 -0.88 19.71 -38.64
C ASN A 214 0.14 19.64 -39.80
N ASN A 215 1.39 20.04 -39.55
CA ASN A 215 2.42 20.21 -40.59
C ASN A 215 3.65 19.31 -40.37
N SER A 216 3.54 18.24 -39.57
CA SER A 216 4.63 17.29 -39.35
C SER A 216 4.09 15.88 -39.15
N VAL A 217 4.99 14.90 -39.19
CA VAL A 217 4.64 13.51 -38.89
C VAL A 217 4.11 13.39 -37.46
N SER A 218 3.18 12.45 -37.27
CA SER A 218 2.73 12.08 -35.94
C SER A 218 3.86 11.41 -35.17
N PHE A 219 3.83 11.53 -33.84
CA PHE A 219 4.82 10.89 -32.98
C PHE A 219 4.21 10.49 -31.66
N SER A 220 4.75 9.43 -31.06
CA SER A 220 4.37 9.00 -29.72
C SER A 220 5.20 9.75 -28.70
N GLY A 221 4.57 10.16 -27.60
CA GLY A 221 5.27 10.73 -26.47
C GLY A 221 4.55 10.47 -25.15
N LYS A 222 5.18 10.93 -24.07
CA LYS A 222 4.67 10.80 -22.71
C LYS A 222 4.50 12.16 -22.10
N THR A 223 3.43 12.34 -21.33
CA THR A 223 3.22 13.55 -20.55
C THR A 223 2.66 13.19 -19.19
N LYS A 224 3.04 13.96 -18.17
CA LYS A 224 2.52 13.81 -16.82
C LYS A 224 1.70 15.04 -16.46
N GLY A 225 0.64 14.82 -15.69
CA GLY A 225 -0.22 15.92 -15.29
C GLY A 225 -1.20 15.54 -14.20
N VAL A 226 -1.69 16.56 -13.50
CA VAL A 226 -2.80 16.44 -12.56
C VAL A 226 -4.08 16.66 -13.35
N ILE A 227 -4.97 15.66 -13.34
CA ILE A 227 -6.23 15.70 -14.08
C ILE A 227 -7.36 15.93 -13.09
N ALA A 228 -8.22 16.91 -13.37
CA ALA A 228 -9.41 17.13 -12.55
C ALA A 228 -10.29 15.87 -12.52
N GLU A 229 -10.80 15.50 -11.34
CA GLU A 229 -11.63 14.29 -11.15
C GLU A 229 -12.80 14.23 -12.16
N THR A 230 -13.47 15.36 -12.37
CA THR A 230 -14.60 15.49 -13.32
C THR A 230 -14.21 15.31 -14.79
N SER A 231 -12.92 15.42 -15.11
CA SER A 231 -12.41 15.37 -16.48
C SER A 231 -11.66 14.08 -16.79
N VAL A 232 -11.48 13.15 -15.84
CA VAL A 232 -10.77 11.88 -16.03
C VAL A 232 -11.31 11.07 -17.22
N ASN A 233 -12.62 11.12 -17.46
CA ASN A 233 -13.25 10.44 -18.60
C ASN A 233 -12.78 10.98 -19.96
N LYS A 234 -12.35 12.25 -20.05
CA LYS A 234 -11.84 12.85 -21.29
C LYS A 234 -10.45 12.34 -21.64
N TYR A 235 -9.66 11.90 -20.67
CA TYR A 235 -8.27 11.46 -20.85
C TYR A 235 -8.13 9.93 -20.94
N GLN A 236 -9.21 9.20 -21.25
CA GLN A 236 -9.15 7.76 -21.44
C GLN A 236 -8.56 7.37 -22.80
N PRO A 237 -7.98 6.16 -22.93
CA PRO A 237 -7.45 5.68 -24.21
C PRO A 237 -8.48 5.77 -25.35
N GLY A 238 -8.04 6.27 -26.50
CA GLY A 238 -8.86 6.50 -27.69
C GLY A 238 -9.43 7.91 -27.80
N ASN A 239 -9.46 8.69 -26.70
CA ASN A 239 -9.97 10.05 -26.75
C ASN A 239 -8.93 11.03 -27.32
N GLU A 240 -9.44 12.05 -28.01
CA GLU A 240 -8.65 13.19 -28.47
C GLU A 240 -8.55 14.26 -27.37
N ILE A 241 -7.35 14.77 -27.16
CA ILE A 241 -7.03 15.87 -26.26
C ILE A 241 -6.15 16.90 -26.98
N PHE A 242 -6.04 18.09 -26.41
CA PHE A 242 -5.11 19.11 -26.88
C PHE A 242 -3.85 19.10 -26.04
N VAL A 243 -2.70 19.17 -26.70
CA VAL A 243 -1.39 19.24 -26.06
C VAL A 243 -0.57 20.35 -26.70
N LYS A 244 0.40 20.86 -25.94
CA LYS A 244 1.50 21.65 -26.46
C LYS A 244 2.77 20.82 -26.43
N TYR A 245 3.58 20.93 -27.47
CA TYR A 245 4.85 20.22 -27.54
C TYR A 245 5.98 21.15 -27.99
N ASP A 246 7.21 20.84 -27.59
CA ASP A 246 8.41 21.53 -28.07
C ASP A 246 8.77 21.05 -29.48
N TYR A 247 8.93 21.99 -30.42
CA TYR A 247 9.24 21.68 -31.82
C TYR A 247 10.63 21.06 -32.01
N TYR A 248 11.56 21.36 -31.10
CA TYR A 248 12.93 20.86 -31.15
C TYR A 248 13.14 19.62 -30.28
N ASP A 249 12.17 19.29 -29.42
CA ASP A 249 12.23 18.16 -28.50
C ASP A 249 10.86 17.48 -28.33
N ASN A 250 10.63 16.45 -29.14
CA ASN A 250 9.39 15.66 -29.14
C ASN A 250 9.14 14.87 -27.84
N SER A 251 10.08 14.85 -26.89
CA SER A 251 9.86 14.27 -25.56
C SER A 251 9.14 15.22 -24.60
N LYS A 252 9.12 16.52 -24.92
CA LYS A 252 8.52 17.56 -24.09
C LYS A 252 7.11 17.87 -24.57
N ILE A 253 6.14 17.32 -23.85
CA ILE A 253 4.72 17.48 -24.12
C ILE A 253 4.02 17.90 -22.83
N ALA A 254 3.20 18.95 -22.91
CA ALA A 254 2.36 19.43 -21.83
C ALA A 254 0.88 19.33 -22.22
N ILE A 255 0.04 18.92 -21.26
CA ILE A 255 -1.41 18.88 -21.44
C ILE A 255 -1.93 20.32 -21.55
N HIS A 256 -2.64 20.64 -22.63
CA HIS A 256 -3.26 21.93 -22.82
C HIS A 256 -4.71 21.85 -22.35
N HIS A 257 -4.98 22.45 -21.19
CA HIS A 257 -6.32 22.56 -20.63
C HIS A 257 -7.17 23.45 -21.55
N SER A 258 -8.26 22.92 -22.10
CA SER A 258 -9.34 23.71 -22.70
C SER A 258 -10.51 23.84 -21.73
#